data_AF-A0A932ARD5-F1
#
_entry.id   AF-A0A932ARD5-F1
#
_cell.length_a   1.000
_cell.length_b   1.000
_cell.length_c   1.000
_cell.angle_alpha   90.00
_cell.angle_beta   90.00
_cell.angle_gamma   90.00
#
_symmetry.space_group_name_H-M   'P 1'
#
loop_
_entity.id
_entity.type
_entity.pdbx_description
1 polymer ?
#
loop_
_entity_poly.entity_id
_entity_poly.type
_entity_poly.pdbx_seq_one_letter_code
_entity_poly.pdbx_strand_id
1 'polypeptide(L)' 'MADDGRHLCCPECGAYTVDRLYVATVRMDSCECHACGHSWDEDPSSGRVHGCSDPESVLVHRDGR' A
#
# COMPACT_ATOMS: atom_id res chain seq x y z
N MET A 1 -7.52 19.87 6.42
CA MET A 1 -6.37 18.95 6.24
C MET A 1 -6.68 17.76 7.12
N ALA A 2 -7.38 16.75 6.57
CA ALA A 2 -7.68 15.53 7.29
C ALA A 2 -6.52 14.58 7.01
N ASP A 3 -5.48 14.73 7.82
CA ASP A 3 -4.53 13.66 8.09
C ASP A 3 -5.32 12.64 8.92
N ASP A 4 -5.88 11.61 8.27
CA ASP A 4 -6.44 10.52 9.04
C ASP A 4 -5.45 9.37 9.14
N GLY A 5 -4.94 9.19 10.37
CA GLY A 5 -3.92 8.22 10.74
C GLY A 5 -4.31 6.76 10.54
N ARG A 6 -5.27 6.48 9.63
CA ARG A 6 -5.60 5.19 9.05
C ARG A 6 -4.51 4.72 8.07
N HIS A 7 -3.67 5.62 7.55
CA HIS A 7 -2.55 5.29 6.64
C HIS A 7 -1.37 4.61 7.35
N LEU A 8 -1.37 4.58 8.68
CA LEU A 8 -0.25 4.07 9.47
C LEU A 8 -0.51 2.64 9.99
N CYS A 9 -1.69 2.07 9.77
CA CYS A 9 -2.03 0.73 10.20
C CYS A 9 -2.34 -0.19 9.02
N CYS A 10 -2.07 -1.47 9.21
CA CYS A 10 -2.41 -2.50 8.24
C CYS A 10 -3.94 -2.55 8.05
N PRO A 11 -4.44 -2.48 6.80
CA PRO A 11 -5.88 -2.49 6.54
C PRO A 11 -6.53 -3.85 6.82
N GLU A 12 -5.75 -4.92 6.89
CA GLU A 12 -6.24 -6.28 7.16
C GLU A 12 -6.37 -6.52 8.68
N CYS A 13 -5.26 -6.42 9.42
CA CYS A 13 -5.23 -6.78 10.84
C CYS A 13 -5.23 -5.59 11.82
N GLY A 14 -5.12 -4.35 11.33
CA GLY A 14 -5.08 -3.14 12.15
C GLY A 14 -3.76 -2.86 12.88
N ALA A 15 -2.72 -3.68 12.69
CA ALA A 15 -1.42 -3.50 13.34
C ALA A 15 -0.64 -2.30 12.76
N TYR A 16 0.14 -1.62 13.61
CA TYR A 16 0.99 -0.47 13.22
C TYR A 16 2.41 -0.86 12.81
N THR A 17 2.76 -2.14 12.89
CA THR A 17 4.08 -2.65 12.49
C THR A 17 4.13 -2.85 10.99
N VAL A 18 4.29 -1.75 10.25
CA VAL A 18 4.26 -1.69 8.79
C VAL A 18 5.57 -1.12 8.26
N ASP A 19 6.24 -1.84 7.36
CA ASP A 19 7.36 -1.30 6.57
C ASP A 19 6.81 -0.59 5.32
N ARG A 20 7.44 0.52 4.93
CA ARG A 20 7.00 1.37 3.82
C ARG A 20 8.19 1.72 2.92
N LEU A 21 8.07 1.40 1.64
CA LEU A 21 9.02 1.78 0.61
C LEU A 21 8.36 2.66 -0.45
N TYR A 22 8.84 3.90 -0.59
CA TYR A 22 8.36 4.79 -1.64
C TYR A 22 8.95 4.43 -3.01
N VAL A 23 8.10 4.07 -3.96
CA VAL A 23 8.45 3.73 -5.35
C VAL A 23 8.21 4.94 -6.26
N ALA A 24 9.25 5.76 -6.43
CA ALA A 24 9.16 7.05 -7.12
C ALA A 24 8.71 6.98 -8.59
N THR A 25 8.99 5.87 -9.29
CA THR A 25 8.64 5.69 -10.70
C THR A 25 7.14 5.61 -10.93
N VAL A 26 6.39 5.09 -9.96
CA VAL A 26 4.92 4.99 -10.00
C VAL A 26 4.22 5.90 -8.99
N ARG A 27 5.00 6.61 -8.16
CA ARG A 27 4.54 7.54 -7.11
C ARG A 27 3.61 6.88 -6.08
N MET A 28 3.97 5.67 -5.64
CA MET A 28 3.21 4.90 -4.65
C MET A 28 4.13 4.44 -3.52
N ASP A 29 3.57 4.23 -2.33
CA ASP A 29 4.22 3.50 -1.25
C ASP A 29 3.86 2.01 -1.38
N SER A 30 4.86 1.15 -1.32
CA SER A 30 4.68 -0.29 -1.18
C SER A 30 4.84 -0.65 0.30
N CYS A 31 3.82 -1.29 0.87
CA CYS A 31 3.69 -1.52 2.29
C CYS A 31 3.65 -3.03 2.60
N GLU A 32 4.29 -3.43 3.71
CA GLU A 32 4.23 -4.79 4.24
C GLU A 32 3.95 -4.77 5.75
N CYS A 33 2.97 -5.54 6.21
CA CYS A 33 2.70 -5.70 7.63
C CYS A 33 3.50 -6.86 8.23
N HIS A 34 4.33 -6.58 9.23
CA HIS A 34 5.07 -7.62 9.95
C HIS A 34 4.19 -8.49 10.88
N ALA A 35 2.98 -8.04 11.23
CA ALA A 35 2.11 -8.79 12.14
C ALA A 35 1.33 -9.91 11.43
N CYS A 36 0.79 -9.64 10.24
CA CYS A 36 0.00 -10.61 9.48
C CYS A 36 0.62 -11.03 8.14
N GLY A 37 1.68 -10.35 7.67
CA GLY A 37 2.32 -10.61 6.38
C GLY A 37 1.56 -10.04 5.18
N HIS A 38 0.48 -9.27 5.40
CA HIS A 38 -0.26 -8.64 4.32
C HIS A 38 0.56 -7.51 3.68
N SER A 39 0.60 -7.50 2.35
CA SER A 39 1.24 -6.46 1.54
C SER A 39 0.21 -5.70 0.70
N TRP A 40 0.39 -4.39 0.53
CA TRP A 40 -0.48 -3.55 -0.28
C TRP A 40 0.28 -2.33 -0.82
N ASP A 41 -0.23 -1.72 -1.88
CA ASP A 41 0.28 -0.43 -2.33
C ASP A 41 -0.65 0.70 -1.90
N GLU A 42 -0.10 1.87 -1.60
CA GLU A 42 -0.84 3.03 -1.12
C GLU A 42 -0.41 4.29 -1.88
N ASP A 43 -1.37 5.15 -2.24
CA ASP A 43 -1.04 6.49 -2.70
C ASP A 43 -0.56 7.34 -1.50
N PRO A 44 0.68 7.88 -1.51
CA PRO A 44 1.27 8.56 -0.36
C PRO A 44 0.57 9.88 0.00
N SER A 45 -0.19 10.47 -0.93
CA SER A 45 -0.80 11.79 -0.76
C SER A 45 -2.24 11.72 -0.24
N SER A 46 -2.94 10.63 -0.57
CA SER A 46 -4.35 10.41 -0.26
C SER A 46 -4.59 9.20 0.64
N GLY A 47 -3.59 8.35 0.82
CA GLY A 47 -3.67 7.12 1.60
C GLY A 47 -4.63 6.10 1.01
N ARG A 48 -4.91 6.21 -0.29
CA ARG A 48 -5.79 5.29 -1.00
C ARG A 48 -5.05 3.98 -1.20
N VAL A 49 -5.61 2.88 -0.70
CA VAL A 49 -5.06 1.53 -0.91
C VAL A 49 -5.38 1.04 -2.32
N HIS A 50 -4.36 0.52 -2.99
CA HIS A 50 -4.41 -0.12 -4.31
C HIS A 50 -3.93 -1.57 -4.17
N GLY A 51 -4.68 -2.50 -4.74
CA GLY A 51 -4.32 -3.92 -4.71
C GLY A 51 -4.47 -4.54 -3.32
N CYS A 52 -5.71 -4.76 -2.87
CA CYS A 52 -5.95 -5.62 -1.72
C CYS A 52 -6.10 -7.05 -2.23
N SER A 53 -5.18 -7.91 -1.80
CA SER A 53 -5.20 -9.38 -1.98
C SER A 53 -4.78 -9.86 -3.37
N ASP A 54 -3.51 -10.21 -3.52
CA ASP A 54 -3.02 -11.49 -4.06
C ASP A 54 -1.49 -11.40 -4.17
N PRO A 55 -0.71 -12.47 -3.89
CA PRO A 55 0.74 -12.48 -4.12
C PRO A 55 1.12 -12.29 -5.60
N GLU A 56 0.11 -12.25 -6.48
CA GLU A 56 0.21 -11.90 -7.90
C GLU A 56 -0.19 -10.45 -8.21
N SER A 57 -0.33 -9.58 -7.20
CA SER A 57 -0.52 -8.13 -7.38
C SER A 57 0.78 -7.47 -7.86
N VAL A 58 1.26 -7.95 -9.00
CA VAL A 58 2.21 -7.30 -9.87
C VAL A 58 1.53 -6.03 -10.38
N LEU A 59 2.21 -4.90 -10.25
CA LEU A 59 1.91 -3.69 -11.00
C LEU A 59 1.99 -4.01 -12.50
N VAL A 60 0.88 -4.48 -13.08
CA VAL A 60 0.80 -4.74 -14.51
C VAL A 60 0.69 -3.41 -15.22
N HIS A 61 1.67 -3.11 -16.10
CA HIS A 61 1.53 -2.03 -17.05
C HIS A 61 0.24 -2.23 -17.84
N ARG A 62 -0.63 -1.21 -17.85
CA ARG A 62 -1.80 -1.16 -18.72
C ARG A 62 -1.29 -1.10 -20.16
N ASP A 63 -1.56 -2.14 -20.96
CA ASP A 63 -1.26 -2.16 -22.39
C ASP A 63 -1.89 -0.92 -23.03
N GLY A 64 -1.03 -0.02 -23.51
CA GLY A 64 -1.43 1.21 -24.17
C GLY A 64 -1.67 0.92 -25.64
N ARG A 65 -2.93 0.90 -26.05
CA ARG A 65 -3.33 1.00 -27.45
C ARG A 65 -4.46 2.01 -27.63
#